data_AF-A0A1H3JCC6-F1
#
_entry.id   AF-A0A1H3JCC6-F1
#
_cell.length_a   1.000
_cell.length_b   1.000
_cell.length_c   1.000
_cell.angle_alpha   90.00
_cell.angle_beta   90.00
_cell.angle_gamma   90.00
#
_symmetry.space_group_name_H-M   'P 1'
#
loop_
_entity.id
_entity.type
_entity.pdbx_description
1 polymer ?
#
loop_
_entity_poly.entity_id
_entity_poly.type
_entity_poly.pdbx_seq_one_letter_code
_entity_poly.pdbx_strand_id
1 'polypeptide(L)'
;MTTPEPWPASGPRLSDDDVEHADVPAGSAGLNQPWRAAVAGIELVVAVGLGLAAWWSWQQGTVTIYLPGPEGAVDVVTRSIGSWLAAAVGAATLAGLLLLDGIRQLVLALRARRRESNGV
;
A
#
# COMPACT_ATOMS: atom_id res chain seq x y z
N MET A 1 1.38 -43.24 54.79
CA MET A 1 1.03 -41.81 54.68
C MET A 1 2.25 -41.11 54.08
N THR A 2 2.28 -40.92 52.77
CA THR A 2 3.40 -40.27 52.07
C THR A 2 3.13 -38.77 52.04
N THR A 3 3.94 -37.98 52.72
CA THR A 3 3.88 -36.53 52.66
C THR A 3 4.19 -36.08 51.23
N PRO A 4 3.36 -35.24 50.57
CA PRO A 4 3.72 -34.66 49.28
C PRO A 4 4.98 -33.81 49.46
N GLU A 5 5.99 -34.03 48.64
CA GLU A 5 7.18 -33.17 48.61
C GLU A 5 6.73 -31.73 48.32
N PRO A 6 7.16 -30.73 49.11
CA PRO A 6 6.78 -29.35 48.85
C PRO A 6 7.32 -28.93 47.49
N TRP A 7 6.42 -28.42 46.63
CA TRP A 7 6.79 -27.82 45.35
C TRP A 7 7.98 -26.87 45.55
N PRO A 8 9.08 -27.02 44.78
CA PRO A 8 10.27 -26.21 45.00
C PRO A 8 9.90 -24.75 44.84
N ALA A 9 10.23 -23.92 45.84
CA ALA A 9 9.99 -22.47 45.82
C ALA A 9 10.64 -21.77 44.60
N SER A 10 11.52 -22.48 43.90
CA SER A 10 11.99 -22.13 42.56
C SER A 10 11.15 -22.85 41.51
N GLY A 11 10.01 -22.26 41.11
CA GLY A 11 9.34 -22.67 39.86
C GLY A 11 10.25 -22.45 38.63
N PRO A 12 9.81 -22.81 37.41
CA PRO A 12 10.58 -22.54 36.20
C PRO A 12 10.91 -21.04 36.13
N ARG A 13 12.16 -20.67 36.44
CA ARG A 13 12.61 -19.30 36.28
C ARG A 13 12.93 -19.14 34.81
N LEU A 14 12.16 -18.32 34.11
CA LEU A 14 12.65 -17.70 32.88
C LEU A 14 13.97 -17.03 33.27
N SER A 15 15.06 -17.44 32.63
CA SER A 15 16.37 -16.86 32.92
C SER A 15 16.31 -15.37 32.62
N ASP A 16 17.06 -14.54 33.34
CA ASP A 16 17.09 -13.09 33.05
C ASP A 16 17.51 -12.84 31.57
N ASP A 17 18.26 -13.78 30.97
CA ASP A 17 18.57 -13.83 29.54
C ASP A 17 17.33 -13.97 28.62
N ASP A 18 16.29 -14.70 29.04
CA ASP A 18 15.02 -14.83 28.30
C ASP A 18 14.19 -13.53 28.35
N VAL A 19 14.34 -12.74 29.42
CA VAL A 19 13.66 -11.46 29.60
C VAL A 19 14.43 -10.34 28.87
N GLU A 20 15.76 -10.38 28.87
CA GLU A 20 16.63 -9.38 28.25
C GLU A 20 16.65 -9.47 26.72
N HIS A 21 16.39 -10.65 26.15
CA HIS A 21 16.20 -10.80 24.69
C HIS A 21 14.84 -10.36 24.16
N ALA A 22 13.86 -10.07 25.02
CA ALA A 22 12.56 -9.54 24.60
C ALA A 22 12.62 -8.04 24.21
N ASP A 23 13.69 -7.34 24.61
CA ASP A 23 13.89 -5.89 24.41
C ASP A 23 15.05 -5.58 23.45
N VAL A 24 15.29 -6.42 22.43
CA VAL A 24 16.05 -5.94 21.27
C VAL A 24 15.07 -5.21 20.37
N PRO A 25 15.01 -3.85 20.36
CA PRO A 25 14.32 -3.14 19.29
C PRO A 25 15.02 -3.51 17.98
N ALA A 26 14.42 -4.44 17.25
CA ALA A 26 14.81 -4.76 15.90
C ALA A 26 14.63 -3.50 15.05
N GLY A 27 15.74 -2.84 14.74
CA GLY A 27 15.78 -1.73 13.80
C GLY A 27 16.54 -0.54 14.34
N SER A 28 17.86 -0.62 14.22
CA SER A 28 18.78 0.51 14.11
C SER A 28 18.10 1.82 13.70
N ALA A 29 18.00 2.72 14.67
CA ALA A 29 17.88 4.15 14.43
C ALA A 29 19.18 4.61 13.77
N GLY A 30 19.26 4.47 12.44
CA GLY A 30 20.43 4.79 11.66
C GLY A 30 20.01 5.40 10.33
N LEU A 31 20.26 6.70 10.22
CA LEU A 31 20.62 7.47 9.03
C LEU A 31 20.30 6.84 7.65
N ASN A 32 19.48 7.54 6.87
CA ASN A 32 19.24 7.35 5.43
C ASN A 32 19.01 5.89 4.99
N GLN A 33 17.74 5.50 4.80
CA GLN A 33 17.39 4.30 4.05
C GLN A 33 17.15 4.65 2.57
N PRO A 34 18.21 4.79 1.73
CA PRO A 34 18.07 5.14 0.32
C PRO A 34 17.22 4.12 -0.42
N TRP A 35 17.28 2.86 0.03
CA TRP A 35 16.46 1.79 -0.50
C TRP A 35 14.96 2.06 -0.37
N ARG A 36 14.50 2.54 0.79
CA ARG A 36 13.08 2.88 0.98
C ARG A 36 12.65 4.09 0.16
N ALA A 37 13.51 5.08 0.03
CA ALA A 37 13.24 6.23 -0.84
C ALA A 37 13.15 5.81 -2.32
N ALA A 38 14.01 4.89 -2.75
CA ALA A 38 13.96 4.33 -4.10
C ALA A 38 12.68 3.52 -4.34
N VAL A 39 12.28 2.67 -3.39
CA VAL A 39 11.02 1.92 -3.46
C VAL A 39 9.82 2.87 -3.55
N ALA A 40 9.74 3.90 -2.70
CA ALA A 40 8.69 4.91 -2.75
C ALA A 40 8.65 5.64 -4.11
N GLY A 41 9.82 5.96 -4.67
CA GLY A 41 9.92 6.58 -6.00
C GLY A 41 9.41 5.65 -7.10
N ILE A 42 9.77 4.37 -7.06
CA ILE A 42 9.29 3.35 -8.01
C ILE A 42 7.77 3.19 -7.88
N GLU A 43 7.25 3.06 -6.66
CA GLU A 43 5.81 2.96 -6.40
C GLU A 43 5.04 4.13 -6.99
N LEU A 44 5.56 5.35 -6.84
CA LEU A 44 4.96 6.54 -7.42
C LEU A 44 4.95 6.49 -8.96
N VAL A 45 6.05 6.08 -9.58
CA VAL A 45 6.13 5.91 -11.04
C VAL A 45 5.13 4.86 -11.53
N VAL A 46 5.02 3.73 -10.82
CA VAL A 46 4.03 2.69 -11.15
C VAL A 46 2.60 3.22 -10.98
N ALA A 47 2.32 3.97 -9.92
CA ALA A 47 1.01 4.58 -9.71
C ALA A 47 0.62 5.54 -10.86
N VAL A 48 1.55 6.39 -11.30
CA VAL A 48 1.34 7.28 -12.45
C VAL A 48 1.11 6.46 -13.73
N GLY A 49 1.93 5.43 -13.97
CA GLY A 49 1.76 4.53 -15.12
C GLY A 49 0.39 3.85 -15.13
N LEU A 50 -0.08 3.37 -13.98
CA LEU A 50 -1.42 2.78 -13.83
C LEU A 50 -2.52 3.81 -14.05
N GLY A 51 -2.35 5.06 -13.59
CA GLY A 51 -3.29 6.15 -13.88
C GLY A 51 -3.41 6.45 -15.37
N LEU A 52 -2.29 6.48 -16.09
CA LEU A 52 -2.28 6.64 -17.55
C LEU A 52 -2.94 5.45 -18.25
N ALA A 53 -2.64 4.22 -17.80
CA ALA A 53 -3.27 3.02 -18.34
C ALA A 53 -4.78 2.99 -18.09
N ALA A 54 -5.23 3.46 -16.92
CA ALA A 54 -6.64 3.59 -16.58
C ALA A 54 -7.34 4.59 -17.50
N TRP A 55 -6.77 5.78 -17.67
CA TRP A 55 -7.26 6.79 -18.60
C TRP A 55 -7.36 6.23 -20.03
N TRP A 56 -6.28 5.60 -20.51
CA TRP A 56 -6.24 5.06 -21.87
C TRP A 56 -7.29 3.96 -22.07
N SER A 57 -7.41 3.04 -21.11
CA SER A 57 -8.42 1.98 -21.13
C SER A 57 -9.84 2.55 -21.12
N TRP A 58 -10.09 3.62 -20.39
CA TRP A 58 -11.38 4.31 -20.39
C TRP A 58 -11.75 4.83 -21.78
N GLN A 59 -10.81 5.50 -22.46
CA GLN A 59 -11.01 6.01 -23.82
C GLN A 59 -11.29 4.90 -24.83
N GLN A 60 -10.64 3.74 -24.68
CA GLN A 60 -10.91 2.56 -25.53
C GLN A 60 -12.25 1.88 -25.19
N GLY A 61 -12.71 2.03 -23.95
CA GLY A 61 -13.96 1.45 -23.45
C GLY A 61 -15.21 2.18 -23.93
N THR A 62 -15.11 3.46 -24.30
CA THR A 62 -16.25 4.26 -24.76
C THR A 62 -16.16 4.50 -26.26
N VAL A 63 -16.90 3.72 -27.05
CA VAL A 63 -16.92 3.85 -28.51
C VAL A 63 -18.23 4.50 -28.94
N THR A 64 -18.16 5.66 -29.58
CA THR A 64 -19.31 6.31 -30.20
C THR A 64 -19.56 5.69 -31.57
N ILE A 65 -20.77 5.20 -31.80
CA ILE A 65 -21.21 4.64 -33.07
C ILE A 65 -22.28 5.55 -33.62
N TYR A 66 -22.11 5.98 -34.87
CA TYR A 66 -23.11 6.73 -35.62
C TYR A 66 -23.96 5.73 -36.39
N LEU A 67 -25.23 5.61 -36.03
CA LEU A 67 -26.18 4.80 -36.77
C LEU A 67 -27.00 5.70 -37.70
N PRO A 68 -27.30 5.23 -38.93
CA PRO A 68 -28.29 5.89 -39.76
C PRO A 68 -29.65 5.77 -39.06
N GLY A 69 -30.16 6.89 -38.59
CA GLY A 69 -31.49 7.02 -37.99
C GLY A 69 -32.58 7.15 -39.07
N PRO A 70 -33.86 7.03 -38.67
CA PRO A 70 -34.97 7.28 -39.57
C PRO A 70 -34.89 8.69 -40.17
N GLU A 71 -35.28 8.83 -41.44
CA GLU A 71 -35.36 10.13 -42.14
C GLU A 71 -34.04 10.90 -42.29
N GLY A 72 -32.89 10.22 -42.26
CA GLY A 72 -31.58 10.86 -42.47
C GLY A 72 -31.00 11.53 -41.23
N ALA A 73 -31.62 11.33 -40.07
CA ALA A 73 -31.01 11.68 -38.78
C ALA A 73 -29.79 10.78 -38.51
N VAL A 74 -28.77 11.32 -37.84
CA VAL A 74 -27.64 10.52 -37.34
C VAL A 74 -27.91 10.24 -35.88
N ASP A 75 -28.15 8.97 -35.53
CA ASP A 75 -28.35 8.57 -34.15
C ASP A 75 -27.00 8.25 -33.51
N VAL A 76 -26.71 8.84 -32.35
CA VAL A 76 -25.41 8.72 -31.68
C VAL A 76 -25.55 7.76 -30.50
N VAL A 77 -25.01 6.55 -30.66
CA VAL A 77 -25.07 5.52 -29.61
C VAL A 77 -23.68 5.31 -29.03
N THR A 78 -23.55 5.44 -27.71
CA THR A 78 -22.31 5.10 -27.00
C THR A 78 -22.32 3.62 -26.62
N ARG A 79 -21.37 2.86 -27.16
CA ARG A 79 -21.14 1.46 -26.80
C ARG A 79 -20.01 1.37 -25.79
N SER A 80 -20.33 0.80 -24.63
CA SER A 80 -19.37 0.52 -23.58
C SER A 80 -18.77 -0.89 -23.74
N ILE A 81 -17.45 -0.99 -23.89
CA ILE A 81 -16.74 -2.27 -23.92
C ILE A 81 -16.32 -2.60 -22.48
N GLY A 82 -17.04 -3.55 -21.87
CA GLY A 82 -16.89 -3.87 -20.45
C GLY A 82 -15.49 -4.32 -20.04
N SER A 83 -14.74 -5.01 -20.91
CA SER A 83 -13.37 -5.43 -20.61
C SER A 83 -12.41 -4.25 -20.42
N TRP A 84 -12.53 -3.22 -21.27
CA TRP A 84 -11.75 -2.00 -21.18
C TRP A 84 -12.14 -1.17 -19.95
N LEU A 85 -13.42 -1.09 -19.64
CA LEU A 85 -13.89 -0.41 -18.43
C LEU A 85 -13.43 -1.15 -17.15
N ALA A 86 -13.49 -2.48 -17.13
CA ALA A 86 -12.99 -3.27 -16.01
C ALA A 86 -11.48 -3.09 -15.82
N ALA A 87 -10.70 -3.09 -16.92
CA ALA A 87 -9.27 -2.80 -16.88
C ALA A 87 -8.98 -1.38 -16.36
N ALA A 88 -9.76 -0.38 -16.80
CA ALA A 88 -9.63 0.99 -16.33
C ALA A 88 -9.86 1.11 -14.83
N VAL A 89 -10.94 0.49 -14.33
CA VAL A 89 -11.28 0.47 -12.90
C VAL A 89 -10.19 -0.24 -12.11
N GLY A 90 -9.75 -1.43 -12.55
CA GLY A 90 -8.70 -2.19 -11.86
C GLY A 90 -7.38 -1.43 -11.78
N ALA A 91 -6.96 -0.79 -12.88
CA ALA A 91 -5.76 0.04 -12.91
C ALA A 91 -5.88 1.26 -11.99
N ALA A 92 -7.03 1.95 -12.00
CA ALA A 92 -7.29 3.09 -11.12
C ALA A 92 -7.27 2.69 -9.63
N THR A 93 -7.86 1.55 -9.28
CA THR A 93 -7.84 1.03 -7.91
C THR A 93 -6.41 0.74 -7.45
N LEU A 94 -5.61 0.04 -8.26
CA LEU A 94 -4.21 -0.25 -7.93
C LEU A 94 -3.37 1.02 -7.80
N ALA A 95 -3.56 1.99 -8.70
CA ALA A 95 -2.91 3.30 -8.60
C ALA A 95 -3.25 4.01 -7.27
N GLY A 96 -4.52 3.98 -6.88
CA GLY A 96 -4.98 4.54 -5.61
C GLY A 96 -4.34 3.86 -4.39
N LEU A 97 -4.22 2.53 -4.39
CA LEU A 97 -3.56 1.79 -3.31
C LEU A 97 -2.08 2.15 -3.18
N LEU A 98 -1.35 2.23 -4.30
CA LEU A 98 0.05 2.65 -4.31
C LEU A 98 0.21 4.09 -3.81
N LEU A 99 -0.68 5.00 -4.20
CA LEU A 99 -0.68 6.37 -3.69
C LEU A 99 -0.90 6.42 -2.17
N LEU A 100 -1.83 5.63 -1.64
CA LEU A 100 -2.09 5.55 -0.20
C LEU A 100 -0.86 5.03 0.55
N ASP A 101 -0.17 4.02 0.01
CA ASP A 101 1.06 3.53 0.62
C ASP A 101 2.18 4.57 0.57
N GLY A 102 2.37 5.24 -0.58
CA GLY A 102 3.32 6.35 -0.72
C GLY A 102 3.05 7.49 0.27
N ILE A 103 1.78 7.86 0.49
CA ILE A 103 1.38 8.84 1.51
C ILE A 103 1.75 8.34 2.91
N ARG A 104 1.48 7.07 3.22
CA ARG A 104 1.85 6.48 4.52
C ARG A 104 3.36 6.55 4.75
N GLN A 105 4.16 6.20 3.74
CA GLN A 105 5.61 6.28 3.81
C GLN A 105 6.10 7.72 4.01
N LEU A 106 5.50 8.69 3.31
CA LEU A 106 5.80 10.11 3.45
C LEU A 106 5.47 10.64 4.86
N VAL A 107 4.28 10.33 5.38
CA VAL A 107 3.86 10.73 6.73
C VAL A 107 4.80 10.17 7.79
N LEU A 108 5.20 8.90 7.67
CA LEU A 108 6.17 8.27 8.58
C LEU A 108 7.53 8.96 8.50
N ALA A 109 8.00 9.30 7.29
CA ALA A 109 9.26 10.01 7.10
C ALA A 109 9.24 11.43 7.71
N LEU A 110 8.15 12.17 7.53
CA LEU A 110 7.96 13.49 8.13
C LEU A 110 7.87 13.43 9.66
N ARG A 111 7.17 12.42 10.21
CA ARG A 111 7.07 12.22 11.65
C ARG A 111 8.41 11.84 12.29
N ALA A 112 9.21 11.01 11.61
CA ALA A 112 10.56 10.67 12.07
C ALA A 112 11.43 11.93 12.18
N ARG A 113 11.42 12.78 11.14
CA ARG A 113 12.17 14.05 11.11
C ARG A 113 11.78 15.01 12.25
N ARG A 114 10.48 15.10 12.61
CA ARG A 114 9.99 15.98 13.69
C ARG A 114 10.41 15.52 15.09
N ARG A 115 10.55 14.21 15.32
CA ARG A 115 11.05 13.70 16.62
C ARG A 115 12.51 14.06 16.83
N GLU A 116 13.31 14.01 15.77
CA GLU A 116 14.72 14.38 15.82
C GLU A 116 14.91 15.89 16.09
N SER A 117 14.03 16.75 15.58
CA SER A 117 14.10 18.20 15.85
C SER A 117 13.63 18.63 17.24
N ASN A 118 12.80 17.83 17.93
CA ASN A 118 12.25 18.14 19.25
C ASN A 118 13.02 17.49 20.42
N GLY A 119 14.01 16.65 20.11
CA GLY A 119 14.86 15.96 21.09
C GLY A 119 16.21 16.64 21.37
N VAL A 120 16.35 17.91 21.00
CA VAL A 120 17.53 18.76 21.28
C VAL A 120 17.15 19.83 22.28
#